data_AF-A0A7C7G2J6-F1
#
_entry.id   AF-A0A7C7G2J6-F1
#
_cell.length_a   1.000
_cell.length_b   1.000
_cell.length_c   1.000
_cell.angle_alpha   90.00
_cell.angle_beta   90.00
_cell.angle_gamma   90.00
#
_symmetry.space_group_name_H-M   'P 1'
#
loop_
_entity.id
_entity.type
_entity.pdbx_description
1 polymer ?
#
loop_
_entity_poly.entity_id
_entity_poly.type
_entity_poly.pdbx_seq_one_letter_code
_entity_poly.pdbx_strand_id
1 'polypeptide(L)'
;MTAKKHTLNLDWLRAMDEQQLLEHKTMVDQLLSNLPRHPSTRAISPLAITYIAEYYQRTTGFDSALEILNKIEQDGPGEEFYSIKIEFLLQHGRLDELEDYIQQLPIEQTSRPMFSLLCLKYYLSLDQRERAESYLDKLICNHPRARQQLLEAITIATVYDLKFDCDKFSNNIQWAENFLGMESKILGLEEIEMVPLVYCLNLDRSADRMAECSELYGNNLEFRRISAVPGDTLPDYLLNTITTNDVLSKGSIGCSLSHISTWETISKNDSSHPPLMVVEDDGLPIFVSRATYGICQKLMMQQNIDLLYIHGAASPIGLAVQDFSPTWKPEILTLEAALDRFQRYNKPLLPGWGSYGYLISSNGARKLLALIERDGLSNHIDWQTFLYSITDLNHPAFQSKAMEVASYKKITGRAPQCELNSGIINFPMIAHIDFSHSTR
;
A
#
# COMPACT_ATOMS: atom_id res chain seq x y z
N MET A 1 -29.04 26.77 -17.35
CA MET A 1 -28.20 26.25 -16.26
C MET A 1 -27.43 25.05 -16.79
N THR A 2 -26.12 25.23 -17.02
CA THR A 2 -25.20 24.17 -17.44
C THR A 2 -24.96 23.23 -16.26
N ALA A 3 -25.32 21.95 -16.41
CA ALA A 3 -25.10 20.94 -15.39
C ALA A 3 -23.58 20.81 -15.15
N LYS A 4 -23.09 21.35 -14.03
CA LYS A 4 -21.75 21.04 -13.53
C LYS A 4 -21.72 19.52 -13.31
N LYS A 5 -20.73 18.83 -13.87
CA LYS A 5 -20.41 17.45 -13.48
C LYS A 5 -20.08 17.50 -11.99
N HIS A 6 -21.04 17.16 -11.13
CA HIS A 6 -20.77 16.92 -9.73
C HIS A 6 -19.97 15.63 -9.65
N THR A 7 -18.69 15.74 -9.33
CA THR A 7 -17.87 14.60 -8.91
C THR A 7 -18.38 14.14 -7.56
N LEU A 8 -18.70 12.85 -7.45
CA LEU A 8 -19.06 12.22 -6.18
C LEU A 8 -17.88 12.41 -5.20
N ASN A 9 -18.14 12.97 -4.02
CA ASN A 9 -17.14 13.22 -2.97
C ASN A 9 -17.77 12.87 -1.62
N LEU A 10 -17.21 11.86 -0.94
CA LEU A 10 -17.73 11.35 0.34
C LEU A 10 -17.51 12.32 1.49
N ASP A 11 -16.38 13.02 1.53
CA ASP A 11 -16.10 14.01 2.59
C ASP A 11 -17.06 15.19 2.51
N TRP A 12 -17.39 15.61 1.29
CA TRP A 12 -18.42 16.62 1.08
C TRP A 12 -19.79 16.13 1.53
N LEU A 13 -20.18 14.91 1.16
CA LEU A 13 -21.44 14.31 1.62
C LEU A 13 -21.49 14.22 3.14
N ARG A 14 -20.40 13.85 3.83
CA ARG A 14 -20.31 13.78 5.29
C ARG A 14 -20.41 15.15 5.96
N ALA A 15 -19.92 16.20 5.32
CA ALA A 15 -19.97 17.57 5.81
C ALA A 15 -21.31 18.28 5.60
N MET A 16 -22.23 17.70 4.81
CA MET A 16 -23.54 18.32 4.55
C MET A 16 -24.42 18.40 5.79
N ASP A 17 -25.16 19.51 5.92
CA ASP A 17 -26.29 19.61 6.86
C ASP A 17 -27.56 18.91 6.33
N GLU A 18 -28.60 18.83 7.15
CA GLU A 18 -29.86 18.17 6.80
C GLU A 18 -30.55 18.79 5.58
N GLN A 19 -30.46 20.11 5.40
CA GLN A 19 -31.09 20.80 4.28
C GLN A 19 -30.35 20.49 2.98
N GLN A 20 -29.02 20.49 3.00
CA GLN A 20 -28.17 20.14 1.88
C GLN A 20 -28.34 18.67 1.44
N LEU A 21 -28.55 17.76 2.42
CA LEU A 21 -28.89 16.37 2.15
C LEU A 21 -30.25 16.25 1.45
N LEU A 22 -31.27 16.99 1.90
CA LEU A 22 -32.59 16.97 1.27
C LEU A 22 -32.54 17.43 -0.20
N GLU A 23 -31.74 18.46 -0.50
CA GLU A 23 -31.51 18.94 -1.86
C GLU A 23 -30.76 17.90 -2.72
N HIS A 24 -29.93 17.05 -2.10
CA HIS A 24 -29.21 15.96 -2.77
C HIS A 24 -30.06 14.73 -3.10
N LYS A 25 -31.23 14.58 -2.49
CA LYS A 25 -32.12 13.43 -2.69
C LYS A 25 -32.37 13.12 -4.15
N THR A 26 -32.63 14.15 -4.97
CA THR A 26 -32.91 13.96 -6.41
C THR A 26 -31.74 13.35 -7.16
N MET A 27 -30.49 13.69 -6.82
CA MET A 27 -29.31 13.11 -7.44
C MET A 27 -29.14 11.65 -7.03
N VAL A 28 -29.34 11.33 -5.75
CA VAL A 28 -29.25 9.95 -5.24
C VAL A 28 -30.35 9.07 -5.83
N ASP A 29 -31.58 9.57 -5.89
CA ASP A 29 -32.70 8.89 -6.56
C ASP A 29 -32.38 8.66 -8.05
N GLN A 30 -31.73 9.62 -8.73
CA GLN A 30 -31.29 9.46 -10.10
C GLN A 30 -30.22 8.36 -10.24
N LEU A 31 -29.21 8.33 -9.35
CA LEU A 31 -28.19 7.28 -9.34
C LEU A 31 -28.82 5.90 -9.12
N LEU A 32 -29.75 5.79 -8.17
CA LEU A 32 -30.53 4.58 -7.90
C LEU A 32 -31.42 4.16 -9.08
N SER A 33 -32.04 5.12 -9.77
CA SER A 33 -32.89 4.81 -10.94
C SER A 33 -32.09 4.35 -12.15
N ASN A 34 -30.81 4.74 -12.22
CA ASN A 34 -29.88 4.39 -13.29
C ASN A 34 -29.07 3.13 -12.99
N LEU A 35 -29.34 2.44 -11.87
CA LEU A 35 -28.70 1.14 -11.61
C LEU A 35 -29.03 0.19 -12.77
N PRO A 36 -28.01 -0.42 -13.40
CA PRO A 36 -28.21 -1.38 -14.47
C PRO A 36 -29.09 -2.53 -13.97
N ARG A 37 -30.26 -2.71 -14.59
CA ARG A 37 -31.17 -3.83 -14.28
C ARG A 37 -30.69 -5.18 -14.84
N HIS A 38 -29.51 -5.21 -15.46
CA HIS A 38 -28.98 -6.40 -16.11
C HIS A 38 -27.46 -6.50 -15.90
N PRO A 39 -26.93 -7.69 -15.53
CA PRO A 39 -25.51 -7.91 -15.27
C PRO A 39 -24.56 -7.68 -16.46
N SER A 40 -25.09 -7.50 -17.69
CA SER A 40 -24.31 -7.22 -18.90
C SER A 40 -24.13 -5.72 -19.20
N THR A 41 -24.82 -4.84 -18.47
CA THR A 41 -24.67 -3.37 -18.59
C THR A 41 -23.68 -2.84 -17.55
N ARG A 42 -22.84 -1.86 -17.93
CA ARG A 42 -21.72 -1.33 -17.13
C ARG A 42 -22.05 -1.28 -15.63
N ALA A 43 -21.27 -2.00 -14.83
CA ALA A 43 -21.35 -1.98 -13.38
C ALA A 43 -21.33 -0.53 -12.84
N ILE A 44 -22.10 -0.31 -11.78
CA ILE A 44 -22.10 0.95 -11.04
C ILE A 44 -20.71 1.13 -10.44
N SER A 45 -20.17 2.35 -10.47
CA SER A 45 -18.88 2.56 -9.83
C SER A 45 -18.98 2.32 -8.32
N PRO A 46 -17.95 1.72 -7.70
CA PRO A 46 -17.86 1.56 -6.25
C PRO A 46 -18.21 2.84 -5.49
N LEU A 47 -17.64 3.95 -5.96
CA LEU A 47 -17.85 5.26 -5.37
C LEU A 47 -19.33 5.68 -5.33
N ALA A 48 -20.13 5.33 -6.36
CA ALA A 48 -21.56 5.62 -6.35
C ALA A 48 -22.33 4.74 -5.35
N ILE A 49 -21.97 3.46 -5.21
CA ILE A 49 -22.57 2.55 -4.21
C ILE A 49 -22.26 3.05 -2.80
N THR A 50 -21.00 3.36 -2.51
CA THR A 50 -20.58 3.92 -1.21
C THR A 50 -21.30 5.24 -0.91
N TYR A 51 -21.40 6.13 -1.91
CA TYR A 51 -22.10 7.41 -1.76
C TYR A 51 -23.59 7.22 -1.46
N ILE A 52 -24.26 6.29 -2.12
CA ILE A 52 -25.67 5.97 -1.87
C ILE A 52 -25.84 5.42 -0.45
N ALA A 53 -25.02 4.45 -0.04
CA ALA A 53 -25.11 3.85 1.29
C ALA A 53 -24.92 4.90 2.40
N GLU A 54 -23.91 5.76 2.26
CA GLU A 54 -23.63 6.84 3.21
C GLU A 54 -24.78 7.86 3.28
N TYR A 55 -25.38 8.21 2.12
CA TYR A 55 -26.51 9.13 2.08
C TYR A 55 -27.73 8.58 2.83
N TYR A 56 -28.11 7.32 2.57
CA TYR A 56 -29.24 6.69 3.27
C TYR A 56 -28.96 6.50 4.75
N GLN A 57 -27.71 6.20 5.10
CA GLN A 57 -27.29 6.07 6.48
C GLN A 57 -27.50 7.38 7.25
N ARG A 58 -27.13 8.53 6.65
CA ARG A 58 -27.30 9.84 7.28
C ARG A 58 -28.74 10.35 7.32
N THR A 59 -29.55 10.03 6.31
CA THR A 59 -30.90 10.62 6.16
C THR A 59 -32.00 9.76 6.78
N THR A 60 -31.83 8.44 6.75
CA THR A 60 -32.88 7.47 7.13
C THR A 60 -32.39 6.43 8.12
N GLY A 61 -31.08 6.38 8.40
CA GLY A 61 -30.47 5.43 9.31
C GLY A 61 -30.01 4.14 8.62
N PHE A 62 -29.44 3.26 9.45
CA PHE A 62 -28.67 2.10 8.99
C PHE A 62 -29.52 1.07 8.27
N ASP A 63 -30.70 0.76 8.80
CA ASP A 63 -31.53 -0.30 8.24
C ASP A 63 -31.99 0.07 6.81
N SER A 64 -32.25 1.35 6.55
CA SER A 64 -32.56 1.84 5.21
C SER A 64 -31.36 1.80 4.27
N ALA A 65 -30.15 2.14 4.74
CA ALA A 65 -28.94 2.00 3.95
C ALA A 65 -28.65 0.54 3.58
N LEU A 66 -28.82 -0.37 4.55
CA LEU A 66 -28.66 -1.80 4.34
C LEU A 66 -29.71 -2.37 3.40
N GLU A 67 -30.97 -1.92 3.49
CA GLU A 67 -32.03 -2.30 2.54
C GLU A 67 -31.66 -1.91 1.10
N ILE A 68 -31.11 -0.71 0.91
CA ILE A 68 -30.65 -0.25 -0.40
C ILE A 68 -29.47 -1.08 -0.90
N LEU A 69 -28.48 -1.39 -0.05
CA LEU A 69 -27.39 -2.28 -0.41
C LEU A 69 -27.90 -3.68 -0.81
N ASN A 70 -28.80 -4.26 -0.02
CA ASN A 70 -29.42 -5.56 -0.35
C ASN A 70 -30.15 -5.53 -1.70
N LYS A 71 -30.80 -4.40 -2.04
CA LYS A 71 -31.44 -4.24 -3.34
C LYS A 71 -30.43 -4.18 -4.49
N ILE A 72 -29.33 -3.43 -4.33
CA ILE A 72 -28.24 -3.37 -5.31
C ILE A 72 -27.64 -4.76 -5.54
N GLU A 73 -27.50 -5.55 -4.48
CA GLU A 73 -27.04 -6.95 -4.55
C GLU A 73 -28.01 -7.89 -5.28
N GLN A 74 -29.32 -7.70 -5.12
CA GLN A 74 -30.30 -8.51 -5.85
C GLN A 74 -30.28 -8.22 -7.35
N ASP A 75 -29.91 -7.00 -7.75
CA ASP A 75 -29.85 -6.57 -9.16
C ASP A 75 -28.58 -7.04 -9.89
N GLY A 76 -27.71 -7.82 -9.22
CA GLY A 76 -26.50 -8.40 -9.80
C GLY A 76 -25.31 -7.45 -9.66
N PRO A 77 -24.66 -7.42 -8.49
CA PRO A 77 -23.73 -6.37 -8.17
C PRO A 77 -22.43 -6.56 -8.94
N GLY A 78 -21.76 -5.45 -9.22
CA GLY A 78 -20.37 -5.49 -9.63
C GLY A 78 -19.52 -6.16 -8.56
N GLU A 79 -18.39 -6.72 -8.98
CA GLU A 79 -17.41 -7.39 -8.14
C GLU A 79 -16.98 -6.62 -6.88
N GLU A 80 -16.92 -5.29 -6.97
CA GLU A 80 -16.44 -4.41 -5.92
C GLU A 80 -17.49 -4.13 -4.84
N PHE A 81 -18.77 -4.47 -5.09
CA PHE A 81 -19.87 -4.25 -4.15
C PHE A 81 -19.71 -5.00 -2.83
N TYR A 82 -19.23 -6.24 -2.88
CA TYR A 82 -19.11 -7.11 -1.71
C TYR A 82 -18.19 -6.49 -0.65
N SER A 83 -17.04 -5.95 -1.08
CA SER A 83 -16.11 -5.22 -0.21
C SER A 83 -16.77 -3.99 0.43
N ILE A 84 -17.54 -3.22 -0.34
CA ILE A 84 -18.24 -2.02 0.15
C ILE A 84 -19.28 -2.39 1.22
N LYS A 85 -20.07 -3.44 0.99
CA LYS A 85 -21.09 -3.86 1.96
C LYS A 85 -20.45 -4.36 3.24
N ILE A 86 -19.35 -5.10 3.17
CA ILE A 86 -18.61 -5.54 4.36
C ILE A 86 -18.04 -4.37 5.13
N GLU A 87 -17.33 -3.46 4.46
CA GLU A 87 -16.80 -2.24 5.08
C GLU A 87 -17.92 -1.43 5.74
N PHE A 88 -19.07 -1.32 5.08
CA PHE A 88 -20.24 -0.65 5.64
C PHE A 88 -20.74 -1.34 6.92
N LEU A 89 -20.87 -2.66 6.93
CA LEU A 89 -21.26 -3.42 8.13
C LEU A 89 -20.22 -3.27 9.27
N LEU A 90 -18.92 -3.30 8.92
CA LEU A 90 -17.81 -3.12 9.85
C LEU A 90 -17.81 -1.74 10.50
N GLN A 91 -17.89 -0.67 9.70
CA GLN A 91 -17.87 0.71 10.18
C GLN A 91 -19.01 1.02 11.14
N HIS A 92 -20.11 0.28 11.07
CA HIS A 92 -21.30 0.46 11.91
C HIS A 92 -21.41 -0.54 13.06
N GLY A 93 -20.41 -1.41 13.26
CA GLY A 93 -20.42 -2.40 14.33
C GLY A 93 -21.55 -3.43 14.20
N ARG A 94 -21.97 -3.75 12.97
CA ARG A 94 -23.05 -4.70 12.67
C ARG A 94 -22.47 -6.08 12.37
N LEU A 95 -21.89 -6.63 13.43
CA LEU A 95 -21.02 -7.80 13.43
C LEU A 95 -21.80 -9.08 13.10
N ASP A 96 -22.98 -9.26 13.70
CA ASP A 96 -23.84 -10.42 13.46
C ASP A 96 -24.32 -10.46 12.00
N GLU A 97 -24.75 -9.30 11.46
CA GLU A 97 -25.16 -9.20 10.06
C GLU A 97 -23.99 -9.44 9.10
N LEU A 98 -22.79 -9.02 9.47
CA LEU A 98 -21.59 -9.29 8.68
C LEU A 98 -21.25 -10.79 8.66
N GLU A 99 -21.34 -11.47 9.80
CA GLU A 99 -21.10 -12.90 9.88
C GLU A 99 -22.11 -13.67 9.02
N ASP A 100 -23.40 -13.36 9.15
CA ASP A 100 -24.46 -13.93 8.31
C ASP A 100 -24.21 -13.65 6.82
N TYR A 101 -23.78 -12.44 6.49
CA TYR A 101 -23.49 -12.05 5.13
C TYR A 101 -22.32 -12.84 4.55
N ILE A 102 -21.18 -12.92 5.27
CA ILE A 102 -20.00 -13.68 4.86
C ILE A 102 -20.35 -15.15 4.60
N GLN A 103 -21.21 -15.75 5.43
CA GLN A 103 -21.63 -17.15 5.27
C GLN A 103 -22.50 -17.39 4.04
N GLN A 104 -23.24 -16.38 3.59
CA GLN A 104 -24.15 -16.48 2.43
C GLN A 104 -23.45 -16.19 1.10
N LEU A 105 -22.22 -15.67 1.13
CA LEU A 105 -21.53 -15.26 -0.08
C LEU A 105 -21.09 -16.44 -0.94
N PRO A 106 -21.20 -16.32 -2.29
CA PRO A 106 -20.66 -17.32 -3.19
C PRO A 106 -19.17 -17.55 -2.94
N ILE A 107 -18.71 -18.80 -3.06
CA ILE A 107 -17.30 -19.18 -2.88
C ILE A 107 -16.37 -18.33 -3.77
N GLU A 108 -16.82 -17.98 -4.97
CA GLU A 108 -16.07 -17.16 -5.92
C GLU A 108 -15.83 -15.73 -5.41
N GLN A 109 -16.72 -15.22 -4.54
CA GLN A 109 -16.59 -13.91 -3.91
C GLN A 109 -15.78 -13.98 -2.62
N THR A 110 -15.96 -15.03 -1.82
CA THR A 110 -15.20 -15.22 -0.57
C THR A 110 -13.72 -15.55 -0.81
N SER A 111 -13.38 -16.02 -2.01
CA SER A 111 -12.02 -16.33 -2.46
C SER A 111 -11.12 -15.13 -2.78
N ARG A 112 -11.61 -13.89 -2.61
CA ARG A 112 -10.93 -12.68 -3.11
C ARG A 112 -10.03 -12.04 -2.04
N PRO A 113 -8.83 -11.52 -2.40
CA PRO A 113 -7.83 -11.11 -1.39
C PRO A 113 -8.32 -10.04 -0.41
N MET A 114 -8.91 -8.98 -0.95
CA MET A 114 -9.47 -7.89 -0.16
C MET A 114 -10.57 -8.39 0.80
N PHE A 115 -11.44 -9.29 0.34
CA PHE A 115 -12.51 -9.86 1.14
C PHE A 115 -11.98 -10.65 2.34
N SER A 116 -11.01 -11.52 2.08
CA SER A 116 -10.36 -12.35 3.10
C SER A 116 -9.67 -11.53 4.17
N LEU A 117 -8.97 -10.46 3.76
CA LEU A 117 -8.30 -9.53 4.65
C LEU A 117 -9.29 -8.76 5.52
N LEU A 118 -10.40 -8.28 4.94
CA LEU A 118 -11.45 -7.59 5.69
C LEU A 118 -12.07 -8.51 6.75
N CYS A 119 -12.32 -9.79 6.41
CA CYS A 119 -12.84 -10.77 7.34
C CYS A 119 -11.85 -11.12 8.46
N LEU A 120 -10.54 -11.21 8.15
CA LEU A 120 -9.52 -11.41 9.17
C LEU A 120 -9.39 -10.18 10.09
N LYS A 121 -9.32 -8.98 9.52
CA LYS A 121 -9.29 -7.71 10.27
C LYS A 121 -10.51 -7.60 11.20
N TYR A 122 -11.68 -8.03 10.74
CA TYR A 122 -12.91 -8.10 11.52
C TYR A 122 -12.79 -9.02 12.74
N TYR A 123 -12.44 -10.29 12.55
CA TYR A 123 -12.36 -11.21 13.70
C TYR A 123 -11.27 -10.79 14.69
N LEU A 124 -10.18 -10.20 14.20
CA LEU A 124 -9.11 -9.67 15.03
C LEU A 124 -9.51 -8.42 15.81
N SER A 125 -10.25 -7.48 15.21
CA SER A 125 -10.71 -6.27 15.92
C SER A 125 -11.71 -6.56 17.04
N LEU A 126 -12.35 -7.74 17.01
CA LEU A 126 -13.25 -8.23 18.04
C LEU A 126 -12.58 -9.13 19.09
N ASP A 127 -11.25 -9.29 19.03
CA ASP A 127 -10.48 -10.26 19.80
C ASP A 127 -11.02 -11.71 19.66
N GLN A 128 -11.67 -12.02 18.53
CA GLN A 128 -12.20 -13.35 18.22
C GLN A 128 -11.15 -14.19 17.48
N ARG A 129 -10.02 -14.42 18.13
CA ARG A 129 -8.86 -15.14 17.56
C ARG A 129 -9.22 -16.51 17.01
N GLU A 130 -9.99 -17.32 17.75
CA GLU A 130 -10.41 -18.66 17.30
C GLU A 130 -11.23 -18.61 16.00
N ARG A 131 -12.01 -17.55 15.79
CA ARG A 131 -12.77 -17.38 14.55
C ARG A 131 -11.90 -16.87 13.41
N ALA A 132 -10.95 -15.98 13.70
CA ALA A 132 -9.93 -15.57 12.73
C ALA A 132 -9.13 -16.78 12.24
N GLU A 133 -8.69 -17.64 13.15
CA GLU A 133 -8.01 -18.92 12.88
C GLU A 133 -8.89 -19.85 12.03
N SER A 134 -10.14 -20.08 12.45
CA SER A 134 -11.07 -20.94 11.70
C SER A 134 -11.36 -20.42 10.29
N TYR A 135 -11.49 -19.09 10.15
CA TYR A 135 -11.69 -18.45 8.85
C TYR A 135 -10.44 -18.55 7.98
N LEU A 136 -9.27 -18.35 8.57
CA LEU A 136 -7.98 -18.52 7.91
C LEU A 136 -7.81 -19.94 7.38
N ASP A 137 -8.10 -20.96 8.20
CA ASP A 137 -8.07 -22.35 7.80
C ASP A 137 -8.99 -22.62 6.60
N LYS A 138 -10.22 -22.10 6.62
CA LYS A 138 -11.18 -22.23 5.50
C LYS A 138 -10.68 -21.53 4.24
N LEU A 139 -10.15 -20.31 4.38
CA LEU A 139 -9.62 -19.53 3.26
C LEU A 139 -8.54 -20.31 2.52
N ILE A 140 -7.60 -20.86 3.29
CA ILE A 140 -6.43 -21.48 2.71
C ILE A 140 -6.75 -22.89 2.19
N CYS A 141 -7.63 -23.65 2.85
CA CYS A 141 -8.08 -24.96 2.37
C CYS A 141 -8.81 -24.89 1.02
N ASN A 142 -9.58 -23.82 0.78
CA ASN A 142 -10.40 -23.69 -0.42
C ASN A 142 -9.65 -23.07 -1.61
N HIS A 143 -8.51 -22.41 -1.40
CA HIS A 143 -7.81 -21.64 -2.45
C HIS A 143 -6.30 -21.88 -2.55
N PRO A 144 -5.85 -23.09 -2.99
CA PRO A 144 -4.43 -23.44 -3.11
C PRO A 144 -3.60 -22.56 -4.07
N ARG A 145 -4.26 -21.74 -4.91
CA ARG A 145 -3.61 -20.87 -5.91
C ARG A 145 -3.46 -19.42 -5.45
N ALA A 146 -4.00 -19.04 -4.30
CA ALA A 146 -4.03 -17.66 -3.84
C ALA A 146 -2.82 -17.27 -2.97
N ARG A 147 -1.64 -17.35 -3.57
CA ARG A 147 -0.33 -17.27 -2.89
C ARG A 147 -0.04 -15.94 -2.18
N GLN A 148 -0.55 -14.83 -2.71
CA GLN A 148 -0.42 -13.51 -2.08
C GLN A 148 -1.31 -13.38 -0.85
N GLN A 149 -2.53 -13.94 -0.89
CA GLN A 149 -3.45 -13.98 0.25
C GLN A 149 -2.86 -14.79 1.38
N LEU A 150 -2.22 -15.92 1.07
CA LEU A 150 -1.56 -16.76 2.06
C LEU A 150 -0.39 -16.05 2.74
N LEU A 151 0.38 -15.25 1.99
CA LEU A 151 1.48 -14.46 2.53
C LEU A 151 0.98 -13.35 3.46
N GLU A 152 -0.06 -12.62 3.06
CA GLU A 152 -0.67 -11.57 3.88
C GLU A 152 -1.39 -12.18 5.10
N ALA A 153 -2.08 -13.31 4.92
CA ALA A 153 -2.68 -14.13 5.97
C ALA A 153 -1.67 -14.66 6.98
N ILE A 154 -0.54 -15.22 6.52
CA ILE A 154 0.55 -15.69 7.38
C ILE A 154 1.18 -14.51 8.11
N THR A 155 1.37 -13.37 7.43
CA THR A 155 1.90 -12.15 8.06
C THR A 155 0.96 -11.70 9.16
N ILE A 156 -0.34 -11.60 8.89
CA ILE A 156 -1.37 -11.27 9.89
C ILE A 156 -1.37 -12.30 11.02
N ALA A 157 -1.43 -13.60 10.71
CA ALA A 157 -1.42 -14.65 11.72
C ALA A 157 -0.17 -14.61 12.62
N THR A 158 0.99 -14.30 12.04
CA THR A 158 2.26 -14.16 12.78
C THR A 158 2.26 -12.90 13.65
N VAL A 159 1.75 -11.79 13.13
CA VAL A 159 1.62 -10.52 13.87
C VAL A 159 0.68 -10.68 15.07
N TYR A 160 -0.41 -11.40 14.91
CA TYR A 160 -1.46 -11.53 15.93
C TYR A 160 -1.38 -12.83 16.76
N ASP A 161 -0.29 -13.61 16.63
CA ASP A 161 -0.06 -14.88 17.33
C ASP A 161 -1.24 -15.88 17.20
N LEU A 162 -1.75 -16.03 15.98
CA LEU A 162 -2.83 -16.97 15.66
C LEU A 162 -2.26 -18.40 15.49
N LYS A 163 -2.87 -19.39 16.15
CA LYS A 163 -2.52 -20.81 16.01
C LYS A 163 -2.96 -21.32 14.64
N PHE A 164 -2.01 -21.84 13.87
CA PHE A 164 -2.23 -22.34 12.52
C PHE A 164 -1.80 -23.81 12.41
N ASP A 165 -2.65 -24.66 11.80
CA ASP A 165 -2.39 -26.09 11.61
C ASP A 165 -1.44 -26.32 10.43
N CYS A 166 -0.17 -26.39 10.76
CA CYS A 166 0.92 -26.57 9.80
C CYS A 166 0.81 -27.88 9.00
N ASP A 167 0.24 -28.96 9.54
CA ASP A 167 0.32 -30.27 8.89
C ASP A 167 -0.52 -30.37 7.60
N LYS A 168 -1.54 -29.50 7.44
CA LYS A 168 -2.35 -29.41 6.20
C LYS A 168 -1.65 -28.68 5.05
N PHE A 169 -0.49 -28.06 5.29
CA PHE A 169 0.13 -27.07 4.40
C PHE A 169 1.49 -27.43 3.83
N SER A 170 1.82 -28.72 3.80
CA SER A 170 3.11 -29.29 3.38
C SER A 170 3.80 -28.63 2.17
N ASN A 171 3.08 -28.17 1.13
CA ASN A 171 3.69 -27.47 -0.02
C ASN A 171 4.08 -25.99 0.24
N ASN A 172 3.33 -25.28 1.09
CA ASN A 172 3.60 -23.87 1.44
C ASN A 172 4.49 -23.76 2.68
N ILE A 173 4.49 -24.77 3.55
CA ILE A 173 5.44 -24.90 4.66
C ILE A 173 6.79 -25.32 4.16
N GLN A 174 6.90 -26.23 3.19
CA GLN A 174 8.19 -26.44 2.53
C GLN A 174 8.71 -25.12 1.96
N TRP A 175 7.86 -24.19 1.52
CA TRP A 175 8.27 -22.85 1.10
C TRP A 175 8.69 -21.95 2.26
N ALA A 176 7.94 -21.90 3.37
CA ALA A 176 8.30 -21.10 4.55
C ALA A 176 9.54 -21.67 5.26
N GLU A 177 9.65 -22.98 5.39
CA GLU A 177 10.83 -23.71 5.87
C GLU A 177 11.99 -23.62 4.88
N ASN A 178 11.75 -23.56 3.57
CA ASN A 178 12.79 -23.24 2.61
C ASN A 178 13.19 -21.78 2.72
N PHE A 179 12.28 -20.85 3.02
CA PHE A 179 12.61 -19.44 3.19
C PHE A 179 13.33 -19.18 4.51
N LEU A 180 12.88 -19.74 5.62
CA LEU A 180 13.53 -19.73 6.94
C LEU A 180 14.80 -20.58 6.96
N GLY A 181 14.81 -21.69 6.23
CA GLY A 181 15.99 -22.52 6.00
C GLY A 181 16.97 -21.87 5.02
N MET A 182 16.50 -21.07 4.07
CA MET A 182 17.31 -20.16 3.25
C MET A 182 17.77 -18.99 4.08
N GLU A 183 16.96 -18.45 4.99
CA GLU A 183 17.36 -17.44 5.95
C GLU A 183 18.51 -18.02 6.76
N SER A 184 18.38 -19.23 7.33
CA SER A 184 19.47 -19.95 8.02
C SER A 184 20.69 -20.25 7.14
N LYS A 185 20.52 -20.63 5.86
CA LYS A 185 21.63 -20.90 4.91
C LYS A 185 22.31 -19.63 4.39
N ILE A 186 21.55 -18.56 4.18
CA ILE A 186 22.02 -17.23 3.84
C ILE A 186 22.64 -16.59 5.10
N LEU A 187 22.12 -16.86 6.29
CA LEU A 187 22.68 -16.54 7.61
C LEU A 187 23.84 -17.47 8.02
N GLY A 188 24.28 -18.37 7.13
CA GLY A 188 25.68 -18.82 7.15
C GLY A 188 26.65 -17.66 6.90
N LEU A 189 26.14 -16.48 6.54
CA LEU A 189 26.82 -15.19 6.66
C LEU A 189 26.93 -14.80 8.14
N GLU A 190 28.16 -14.52 8.56
CA GLU A 190 28.61 -14.06 9.87
C GLU A 190 27.59 -13.20 10.63
N GLU A 191 27.54 -13.36 11.97
CA GLU A 191 26.70 -12.58 12.87
C GLU A 191 26.66 -11.10 12.45
N ILE A 192 25.48 -10.59 12.10
CA ILE A 192 25.30 -9.16 11.87
C ILE A 192 25.37 -8.50 13.25
N GLU A 193 26.57 -8.02 13.62
CA GLU A 193 26.85 -7.44 14.93
C GLU A 193 25.98 -6.20 15.23
N MET A 194 25.45 -5.54 14.19
CA MET A 194 24.65 -4.32 14.34
C MET A 194 23.15 -4.63 14.39
N VAL A 195 22.46 -4.12 15.41
CA VAL A 195 21.00 -4.04 15.41
C VAL A 195 20.57 -3.03 14.35
N PRO A 196 19.83 -3.43 13.30
CA PRO A 196 19.45 -2.49 12.26
C PRO A 196 18.49 -1.43 12.80
N LEU A 197 18.63 -0.21 12.30
CA LEU A 197 17.79 0.93 12.65
C LEU A 197 16.76 1.23 11.55
N VAL A 198 15.50 1.32 11.96
CA VAL A 198 14.35 1.68 11.11
C VAL A 198 13.84 3.06 11.53
N TYR A 199 13.71 3.96 10.55
CA TYR A 199 12.95 5.20 10.70
C TYR A 199 11.53 5.00 10.21
N CYS A 200 10.55 5.23 11.08
CA CYS A 200 9.14 5.21 10.73
C CYS A 200 8.58 6.62 10.66
N LEU A 201 8.05 6.97 9.50
CA LEU A 201 7.35 8.22 9.22
C LEU A 201 5.91 8.12 9.70
N ASN A 202 5.53 8.96 10.65
CA ASN A 202 4.20 8.91 11.25
C ASN A 202 3.73 10.31 11.67
N LEU A 203 2.47 10.64 11.38
CA LEU A 203 1.86 11.90 11.80
C LEU A 203 1.64 11.90 13.32
N ASP A 204 1.87 13.02 14.00
CA ASP A 204 1.66 13.13 15.46
C ASP A 204 0.24 12.73 15.91
N ARG A 205 -0.76 12.97 15.06
CA ARG A 205 -2.17 12.60 15.33
C ARG A 205 -2.46 11.10 15.22
N SER A 206 -1.54 10.30 14.68
CA SER A 206 -1.73 8.87 14.39
C SER A 206 -0.98 8.00 15.40
N ALA A 207 -1.17 8.25 16.70
CA ALA A 207 -0.45 7.58 17.78
C ALA A 207 -0.71 6.06 17.84
N ASP A 208 -1.94 5.62 17.52
CA ASP A 208 -2.29 4.20 17.52
C ASP A 208 -1.51 3.42 16.45
N ARG A 209 -1.46 3.95 15.22
CA ARG A 209 -0.67 3.38 14.12
C ARG A 209 0.82 3.33 14.46
N MET A 210 1.32 4.34 15.17
CA MET A 210 2.70 4.37 15.65
C MET A 210 2.99 3.26 16.65
N ALA A 211 2.06 3.00 17.57
CA ALA A 211 2.18 1.92 18.55
C ALA A 211 2.20 0.56 17.85
N GLU A 212 1.31 0.33 16.90
CA GLU A 212 1.28 -0.88 16.07
C GLU A 212 2.60 -1.07 15.31
N CYS A 213 3.09 -0.05 14.58
CA CYS A 213 4.38 -0.13 13.90
C CYS A 213 5.53 -0.39 14.88
N SER A 214 5.52 0.24 16.06
CA SER A 214 6.56 0.02 17.07
C SER A 214 6.59 -1.42 17.57
N GLU A 215 5.44 -2.04 17.77
CA GLU A 215 5.34 -3.45 18.16
C GLU A 215 5.85 -4.36 17.04
N LEU A 216 5.41 -4.10 15.80
CA LEU A 216 5.75 -4.89 14.62
C LEU A 216 7.25 -4.90 14.29
N TYR A 217 7.91 -3.73 14.34
CA TYR A 217 9.32 -3.60 13.99
C TYR A 217 10.25 -3.71 15.22
N GLY A 218 9.80 -3.25 16.40
CA GLY A 218 10.64 -3.09 17.59
C GLY A 218 11.09 -4.38 18.25
N ASN A 219 10.43 -5.51 17.97
CA ASN A 219 10.81 -6.81 18.55
C ASN A 219 12.20 -7.29 18.09
N ASN A 220 12.67 -6.86 16.90
CA ASN A 220 13.92 -7.36 16.32
C ASN A 220 14.89 -6.27 15.86
N LEU A 221 14.44 -5.02 15.80
CA LEU A 221 15.17 -3.89 15.21
C LEU A 221 15.14 -2.70 16.16
N GLU A 222 16.14 -1.82 16.04
CA GLU A 222 16.02 -0.50 16.61
C GLU A 222 15.00 0.29 15.79
N PHE A 223 14.04 0.92 16.45
CA PHE A 223 12.94 1.57 15.80
C PHE A 223 12.81 3.00 16.30
N ARG A 224 12.84 3.97 15.37
CA ARG A 224 12.78 5.40 15.68
C ARG A 224 11.68 6.07 14.86
N ARG A 225 10.83 6.81 15.56
CA ARG A 225 9.83 7.67 14.92
C ARG A 225 10.48 8.92 14.34
N ILE A 226 10.06 9.30 13.14
CA ILE A 226 10.22 10.63 12.57
C ILE A 226 8.84 11.26 12.44
N SER A 227 8.68 12.47 12.97
CA SER A 227 7.42 13.20 12.88
C SER A 227 7.15 13.60 11.43
N ALA A 228 6.11 13.02 10.84
CA ALA A 228 5.67 13.38 9.49
C ALA A 228 5.00 14.77 9.50
N VAL A 229 5.03 15.42 8.33
CA VAL A 229 4.47 16.75 8.11
C VAL A 229 3.00 16.64 7.70
N PRO A 230 2.05 17.15 8.51
CA PRO A 230 0.64 17.16 8.16
C PRO A 230 0.39 18.21 7.07
N GLY A 231 0.22 17.74 5.83
CA GLY A 231 0.11 18.61 4.65
C GLY A 231 -1.02 19.63 4.71
N ASP A 232 -2.14 19.27 5.34
CA ASP A 232 -3.31 20.14 5.57
C ASP A 232 -3.00 21.38 6.43
N THR A 233 -1.94 21.34 7.25
CA THR A 233 -1.48 22.49 8.05
C THR A 233 -0.60 23.46 7.28
N LEU A 234 -0.15 23.11 6.07
CA LEU A 234 0.76 23.95 5.29
C LEU A 234 0.03 25.15 4.69
N PRO A 235 0.54 26.38 4.87
CA PRO A 235 -0.01 27.59 4.25
C PRO A 235 0.10 27.54 2.73
N ASP A 236 -0.92 28.03 2.02
CA ASP A 236 -0.97 27.99 0.55
C ASP A 236 0.20 28.71 -0.12
N TYR A 237 0.69 29.81 0.47
CA TYR A 237 1.85 30.53 -0.06
C TYR A 237 3.12 29.66 -0.09
N LEU A 238 3.29 28.79 0.92
CA LEU A 238 4.43 27.88 1.01
C LEU A 238 4.30 26.79 -0.05
N LEU A 239 3.11 26.24 -0.23
CA LEU A 239 2.82 25.24 -1.26
C LEU A 239 3.16 25.77 -2.66
N ASN A 240 2.72 26.99 -2.96
CA ASN A 240 3.01 27.68 -4.23
C ASN A 240 4.50 28.03 -4.42
N THR A 241 5.29 27.99 -3.34
CA THR A 241 6.74 28.24 -3.40
C THR A 241 7.53 26.94 -3.60
N ILE A 242 7.11 25.84 -2.96
CA ILE A 242 7.82 24.55 -2.98
C ILE A 242 7.56 23.77 -4.29
N THR A 243 6.38 23.97 -4.89
CA THR A 243 6.02 23.31 -6.14
C THR A 243 5.25 24.25 -7.06
N THR A 244 5.48 24.10 -8.36
CA THR A 244 4.62 24.67 -9.42
C THR A 244 3.66 23.62 -9.99
N ASN A 245 3.63 22.41 -9.42
CA ASN A 245 2.74 21.34 -9.84
C ASN A 245 1.42 21.43 -9.05
N ASP A 246 0.38 21.94 -9.71
CA ASP A 246 -0.96 22.08 -9.18
C ASP A 246 -1.70 20.74 -8.98
N VAL A 247 -1.13 19.63 -9.45
CA VAL A 247 -1.67 18.28 -9.26
C VAL A 247 -1.34 17.71 -7.87
N LEU A 248 -0.30 18.22 -7.19
CA LEU A 248 0.08 17.70 -5.88
C LEU A 248 -0.89 18.17 -4.80
N SER A 249 -1.54 17.20 -4.15
CA SER A 249 -2.37 17.49 -2.98
C SER A 249 -1.50 18.01 -1.83
N LYS A 250 -2.12 18.75 -0.90
CA LYS A 250 -1.46 19.14 0.36
C LYS A 250 -0.85 17.93 1.08
N GLY A 251 -1.60 16.84 1.18
CA GLY A 251 -1.12 15.59 1.81
C GLY A 251 0.08 14.99 1.08
N SER A 252 0.10 15.03 -0.25
CA SER A 252 1.26 14.60 -1.06
C SER A 252 2.51 15.45 -0.80
N ILE A 253 2.33 16.76 -0.66
CA ILE A 253 3.44 17.68 -0.32
C ILE A 253 3.92 17.41 1.11
N GLY A 254 3.02 17.18 2.06
CA GLY A 254 3.35 16.75 3.43
C GLY A 254 4.15 15.44 3.46
N CYS A 255 3.73 14.44 2.69
CA CYS A 255 4.46 13.18 2.50
C CYS A 255 5.89 13.44 1.98
N SER A 256 6.05 14.22 0.91
CA SER A 256 7.37 14.60 0.38
C SER A 256 8.26 15.27 1.42
N LEU A 257 7.72 16.25 2.17
CA LEU A 257 8.47 16.96 3.21
C LEU A 257 8.89 16.04 4.37
N SER A 258 8.08 15.03 4.68
CA SER A 258 8.40 14.02 5.69
C SER A 258 9.61 13.18 5.29
N HIS A 259 9.65 12.73 4.03
CA HIS A 259 10.81 12.02 3.49
C HIS A 259 12.05 12.91 3.43
N ILE A 260 11.91 14.17 3.00
CA ILE A 260 13.02 15.14 2.97
C ILE A 260 13.63 15.32 4.38
N SER A 261 12.82 15.52 5.41
CA SER A 261 13.31 15.62 6.80
C SER A 261 14.03 14.34 7.26
N THR A 262 13.55 13.17 6.81
CA THR A 262 14.24 11.90 7.08
C THR A 262 15.59 11.83 6.37
N TRP A 263 15.67 12.27 5.12
CA TRP A 263 16.94 12.33 4.37
C TRP A 263 17.92 13.32 5.00
N GLU A 264 17.45 14.47 5.49
CA GLU A 264 18.28 15.41 6.26
C GLU A 264 18.85 14.75 7.52
N THR A 265 18.07 13.89 8.18
CA THR A 265 18.54 13.12 9.34
C THR A 265 19.60 12.09 8.93
N ILE A 266 19.33 11.30 7.89
CA ILE A 266 20.24 10.24 7.42
C ILE A 266 21.53 10.80 6.81
N SER A 267 21.45 11.92 6.09
CA SER A 267 22.59 12.57 5.41
C SER A 267 23.68 13.07 6.35
N LYS A 268 23.35 13.28 7.64
CA LYS A 268 24.30 13.67 8.69
C LYS A 268 25.22 12.52 9.12
N ASN A 269 24.88 11.28 8.76
CA ASN A 269 25.74 10.14 9.02
C ASN A 269 26.94 10.12 8.06
N ASP A 270 28.02 9.48 8.50
CA ASP A 270 29.17 9.23 7.65
C ASP A 270 28.78 8.42 6.40
N SER A 271 29.52 8.59 5.31
CA SER A 271 29.34 7.82 4.07
C SER A 271 29.56 6.32 4.26
N SER A 272 30.36 5.92 5.26
CA SER A 272 30.59 4.52 5.62
C SER A 272 29.47 3.94 6.50
N HIS A 273 28.50 4.76 6.94
CA HIS A 273 27.39 4.26 7.72
C HIS A 273 26.56 3.29 6.87
N PRO A 274 26.20 2.11 7.38
CA PRO A 274 25.35 1.18 6.65
C PRO A 274 24.01 1.80 6.24
N PRO A 275 23.42 1.39 5.11
CA PRO A 275 22.11 1.89 4.67
C PRO A 275 21.02 1.76 5.75
N LEU A 276 20.18 2.77 5.84
CA LEU A 276 19.12 2.90 6.85
C LEU A 276 17.75 2.65 6.21
N MET A 277 16.88 1.94 6.92
CA MET A 277 15.53 1.63 6.47
C MET A 277 14.59 2.78 6.83
N VAL A 278 13.75 3.15 5.89
CA VAL A 278 12.67 4.13 6.06
C VAL A 278 11.37 3.44 5.68
N VAL A 279 10.37 3.55 6.56
CA VAL A 279 9.01 3.04 6.34
C VAL A 279 8.00 4.12 6.67
N GLU A 280 6.85 4.10 5.99
CA GLU A 280 5.65 4.86 6.40
C GLU A 280 4.85 4.04 7.42
N ASP A 281 3.93 4.68 8.16
CA ASP A 281 3.04 4.01 9.11
C ASP A 281 1.95 3.14 8.44
N ASP A 282 1.91 3.08 7.11
CA ASP A 282 1.17 2.11 6.29
C ASP A 282 2.04 0.98 5.72
N GLY A 283 3.34 0.96 6.04
CA GLY A 283 4.27 -0.09 5.65
C GLY A 283 4.34 -1.22 6.68
N LEU A 284 3.76 -2.39 6.38
CA LEU A 284 3.89 -3.58 7.22
C LEU A 284 5.14 -4.40 6.92
N PRO A 285 5.82 -4.92 7.95
CA PRO A 285 6.86 -5.92 7.74
C PRO A 285 6.23 -7.25 7.28
N ILE A 286 6.71 -7.78 6.16
CA ILE A 286 6.44 -9.15 5.68
C ILE A 286 7.66 -10.04 5.96
N PHE A 287 8.81 -9.62 5.46
CA PHE A 287 10.08 -10.36 5.55
C PHE A 287 11.16 -9.48 6.14
N VAL A 288 10.85 -8.82 7.24
CA VAL A 288 11.80 -7.97 7.96
C VAL A 288 12.38 -8.75 9.13
N SER A 289 13.66 -9.05 9.05
CA SER A 289 14.47 -9.58 10.15
C SER A 289 15.85 -8.91 10.10
N ARG A 290 16.68 -9.16 11.11
CA ARG A 290 18.08 -8.73 11.06
C ARG A 290 18.80 -9.30 9.84
N ALA A 291 18.47 -10.55 9.48
CA ALA A 291 19.04 -11.25 8.34
C ALA A 291 18.72 -10.56 7.01
N THR A 292 17.43 -10.38 6.72
CA THR A 292 16.97 -9.82 5.45
C THR A 292 17.43 -8.38 5.30
N TYR A 293 17.47 -7.62 6.40
CA TYR A 293 18.07 -6.31 6.45
C TYR A 293 19.56 -6.35 6.07
N GLY A 294 20.37 -7.17 6.76
CA GLY A 294 21.82 -7.23 6.51
C GLY A 294 22.18 -7.71 5.10
N ILE A 295 21.39 -8.64 4.55
CA ILE A 295 21.49 -9.04 3.13
C ILE A 295 21.32 -7.81 2.22
N CYS A 296 20.28 -7.01 2.44
CA CYS A 296 20.02 -5.82 1.65
C CYS A 296 21.14 -4.78 1.78
N GLN A 297 21.64 -4.50 3.00
CA GLN A 297 22.77 -3.60 3.20
C GLN A 297 24.02 -4.07 2.45
N LYS A 298 24.37 -5.36 2.59
CA LYS A 298 25.53 -5.94 1.93
C LYS A 298 25.42 -5.82 0.41
N LEU A 299 24.27 -6.16 -0.16
CA LEU A 299 24.02 -6.04 -1.60
C LEU A 299 24.11 -4.58 -2.04
N MET A 300 23.52 -3.64 -1.30
CA MET A 300 23.60 -2.21 -1.62
C MET A 300 25.04 -1.72 -1.61
N MET A 301 25.84 -2.06 -0.60
CA MET A 301 27.24 -1.66 -0.50
C MET A 301 28.09 -2.28 -1.63
N GLN A 302 27.88 -3.56 -1.95
CA GLN A 302 28.60 -4.25 -3.02
C GLN A 302 28.30 -3.69 -4.41
N GLN A 303 27.07 -3.23 -4.63
CA GLN A 303 26.59 -2.70 -5.91
C GLN A 303 26.55 -1.16 -5.96
N ASN A 304 27.06 -0.50 -4.91
CA ASN A 304 27.07 0.96 -4.75
C ASN A 304 25.67 1.60 -4.94
N ILE A 305 24.63 0.96 -4.40
CA ILE A 305 23.24 1.41 -4.50
C ILE A 305 22.98 2.53 -3.50
N ASP A 306 22.46 3.64 -3.99
CA ASP A 306 22.05 4.80 -3.21
C ASP A 306 20.71 4.58 -2.51
N LEU A 307 19.73 4.00 -3.22
CA LEU A 307 18.35 3.77 -2.77
C LEU A 307 17.85 2.38 -3.21
N LEU A 308 17.33 1.59 -2.28
CA LEU A 308 16.79 0.26 -2.55
C LEU A 308 15.31 0.20 -2.16
N TYR A 309 14.43 0.04 -3.14
CA TYR A 309 13.01 -0.20 -2.89
C TYR A 309 12.82 -1.63 -2.36
N ILE A 310 12.18 -1.75 -1.20
CA ILE A 310 11.98 -3.04 -0.51
C ILE A 310 10.53 -3.45 -0.35
N HIS A 311 9.62 -2.83 -1.07
CA HIS A 311 8.20 -3.04 -0.85
C HIS A 311 7.52 -3.81 -1.99
N GLY A 312 6.35 -4.39 -1.71
CA GLY A 312 5.65 -5.32 -2.60
C GLY A 312 5.18 -4.74 -3.93
N ALA A 313 4.94 -3.42 -4.00
CA ALA A 313 4.55 -2.78 -5.26
C ALA A 313 5.72 -2.62 -6.25
N ALA A 314 6.95 -2.40 -5.76
CA ALA A 314 8.13 -2.30 -6.62
C ALA A 314 8.78 -3.68 -6.82
N SER A 315 8.70 -4.56 -5.82
CA SER A 315 9.22 -5.92 -5.94
C SER A 315 8.30 -6.77 -6.81
N PRO A 316 8.82 -7.51 -7.80
CA PRO A 316 8.03 -8.39 -8.65
C PRO A 316 7.60 -9.67 -7.90
N ILE A 317 7.05 -9.61 -6.68
CA ILE A 317 6.90 -10.79 -5.82
C ILE A 317 6.00 -11.87 -6.43
N GLY A 318 4.94 -11.48 -7.14
CA GLY A 318 4.09 -12.43 -7.87
C GLY A 318 4.86 -13.21 -8.95
N LEU A 319 6.05 -12.73 -9.31
CA LEU A 319 6.97 -13.25 -10.33
C LEU A 319 8.13 -13.98 -9.66
N ALA A 320 8.74 -13.37 -8.63
CA ALA A 320 9.78 -13.98 -7.81
C ALA A 320 9.31 -15.32 -7.26
N VAL A 321 8.03 -15.41 -6.90
CA VAL A 321 7.50 -16.61 -6.26
C VAL A 321 7.36 -17.80 -7.23
N GLN A 322 7.19 -17.55 -8.54
CA GLN A 322 7.31 -18.56 -9.61
C GLN A 322 8.76 -18.96 -9.89
N ASP A 323 9.70 -18.08 -9.55
CA ASP A 323 11.14 -18.23 -9.81
C ASP A 323 11.96 -18.68 -8.58
N PHE A 324 11.34 -19.07 -7.44
CA PHE A 324 12.06 -19.76 -6.33
C PHE A 324 12.39 -21.20 -6.74
N SER A 325 13.24 -21.30 -7.75
CA SER A 325 14.11 -22.44 -7.98
C SER A 325 14.96 -22.68 -6.73
N PRO A 326 15.43 -23.91 -6.47
CA PRO A 326 16.49 -24.18 -5.48
C PRO A 326 17.75 -23.33 -5.67
N THR A 327 17.90 -22.67 -6.83
CA THR A 327 18.99 -21.76 -7.18
C THR A 327 18.68 -20.28 -6.96
N TRP A 328 17.48 -19.93 -6.49
CA TRP A 328 17.10 -18.54 -6.23
C TRP A 328 18.00 -17.92 -5.17
N LYS A 329 18.31 -16.64 -5.35
CA LYS A 329 19.13 -15.86 -4.43
C LYS A 329 18.58 -14.44 -4.33
N PRO A 330 18.70 -13.81 -3.14
CA PRO A 330 18.56 -12.36 -3.01
C PRO A 330 19.41 -11.61 -4.05
N GLU A 331 18.78 -10.74 -4.81
CA GLU A 331 19.47 -9.87 -5.76
C GLU A 331 18.80 -8.50 -5.83
N ILE A 332 19.61 -7.47 -6.07
CA ILE A 332 19.12 -6.14 -6.41
C ILE A 332 19.00 -6.08 -7.94
N LEU A 333 17.80 -5.76 -8.41
CA LEU A 333 17.51 -5.50 -9.81
C LEU A 333 17.67 -4.02 -10.10
N THR A 334 18.16 -3.68 -11.28
CA THR A 334 17.97 -2.34 -11.81
C THR A 334 16.48 -2.08 -12.05
N LEU A 335 16.09 -0.82 -12.13
CA LEU A 335 14.70 -0.46 -12.38
C LEU A 335 14.23 -0.99 -13.74
N GLU A 336 15.06 -0.90 -14.79
CA GLU A 336 14.78 -1.44 -16.11
C GLU A 336 14.58 -2.96 -16.07
N ALA A 337 15.44 -3.70 -15.37
CA ALA A 337 15.30 -5.14 -15.23
C ALA A 337 14.00 -5.53 -14.50
N ALA A 338 13.57 -4.73 -13.52
CA ALA A 338 12.29 -4.94 -12.85
C ALA A 338 11.09 -4.62 -13.75
N LEU A 339 11.20 -3.59 -14.59
CA LEU A 339 10.18 -3.24 -15.58
C LEU A 339 10.01 -4.32 -16.65
N ASP A 340 11.11 -4.83 -17.19
CA ASP A 340 11.12 -5.97 -18.11
C ASP A 340 10.45 -7.19 -17.48
N ARG A 341 10.70 -7.42 -16.17
CA ARG A 341 9.98 -8.45 -15.41
C ARG A 341 8.48 -8.13 -15.40
N PHE A 342 8.03 -6.95 -14.97
CA PHE A 342 6.60 -6.64 -14.93
C PHE A 342 5.89 -6.83 -16.28
N GLN A 343 6.52 -6.41 -17.37
CA GLN A 343 5.98 -6.61 -18.72
C GLN A 343 5.83 -8.08 -19.10
N ARG A 344 6.85 -8.91 -18.83
CA ARG A 344 6.83 -10.34 -19.17
C ARG A 344 5.63 -11.09 -18.58
N TYR A 345 5.13 -10.65 -17.44
CA TYR A 345 4.00 -11.29 -16.77
C TYR A 345 2.70 -10.50 -16.92
N ASN A 346 2.63 -9.57 -17.87
CA ASN A 346 1.46 -8.75 -18.16
C ASN A 346 0.88 -8.06 -16.91
N LYS A 347 1.75 -7.70 -15.96
CA LYS A 347 1.34 -6.92 -14.80
C LYS A 347 1.32 -5.45 -15.19
N PRO A 348 0.21 -4.73 -15.01
CA PRO A 348 0.22 -3.30 -15.17
C PRO A 348 1.24 -2.73 -14.17
N LEU A 349 2.04 -1.78 -14.62
CA LEU A 349 2.77 -0.93 -13.68
C LEU A 349 1.74 -0.32 -12.74
N LEU A 350 1.82 -0.67 -11.46
CA LEU A 350 0.95 -0.06 -10.48
C LEU A 350 1.13 1.46 -10.53
N PRO A 351 0.08 2.23 -10.26
CA PRO A 351 0.08 3.68 -10.45
C PRO A 351 1.10 4.43 -9.56
N GLY A 352 1.73 3.79 -8.59
CA GLY A 352 2.78 4.36 -7.75
C GLY A 352 3.95 3.41 -7.57
N TRP A 353 5.16 3.98 -7.58
CA TRP A 353 6.36 3.26 -7.16
C TRP A 353 6.44 3.12 -5.65
N GLY A 354 5.63 3.84 -4.87
CA GLY A 354 5.52 3.68 -3.42
C GLY A 354 6.76 4.13 -2.64
N SER A 355 6.56 4.99 -1.65
CA SER A 355 7.61 5.43 -0.72
C SER A 355 7.49 4.80 0.67
N TYR A 356 6.57 3.85 0.84
CA TYR A 356 6.19 3.27 2.14
C TYR A 356 7.22 2.27 2.70
N GLY A 357 8.29 1.95 1.96
CA GLY A 357 9.39 1.13 2.45
C GLY A 357 10.62 1.10 1.53
N TYR A 358 11.76 1.62 2.00
CA TYR A 358 13.04 1.57 1.27
C TYR A 358 14.25 1.55 2.22
N LEU A 359 15.41 1.14 1.72
CA LEU A 359 16.71 1.41 2.34
C LEU A 359 17.41 2.53 1.57
N ILE A 360 18.15 3.38 2.28
CA ILE A 360 18.90 4.48 1.68
C ILE A 360 20.27 4.65 2.35
N SER A 361 21.31 4.88 1.54
CA SER A 361 22.64 5.22 2.07
C SER A 361 22.73 6.71 2.43
N SER A 362 23.68 7.10 3.30
CA SER A 362 23.94 8.51 3.61
C SER A 362 24.24 9.34 2.35
N ASN A 363 24.93 8.73 1.37
CA ASN A 363 25.21 9.35 0.08
C ASN A 363 23.96 9.50 -0.78
N GLY A 364 23.10 8.47 -0.82
CA GLY A 364 21.81 8.53 -1.50
C GLY A 364 20.91 9.63 -0.94
N ALA A 365 20.86 9.77 0.38
CA ALA A 365 20.13 10.86 1.03
C ALA A 365 20.65 12.24 0.61
N ARG A 366 21.98 12.44 0.61
CA ARG A 366 22.59 13.70 0.13
C ARG A 366 22.30 13.99 -1.34
N LYS A 367 22.36 12.97 -2.20
CA LYS A 367 21.98 13.10 -3.61
C LYS A 367 20.53 13.52 -3.75
N LEU A 368 19.60 12.83 -3.08
CA LEU A 368 18.18 13.17 -3.12
C LEU A 368 17.92 14.61 -2.67
N LEU A 369 18.55 15.05 -1.57
CA LEU A 369 18.44 16.44 -1.12
C LEU A 369 18.92 17.44 -2.18
N ALA A 370 20.09 17.21 -2.79
CA ALA A 370 20.62 18.06 -3.85
C ALA A 370 19.74 18.06 -5.11
N LEU A 371 19.15 16.91 -5.45
CA LEU A 371 18.24 16.78 -6.59
C LEU A 371 16.93 17.54 -6.34
N ILE A 372 16.36 17.44 -5.13
CA ILE A 372 15.16 18.18 -4.74
C ILE A 372 15.42 19.69 -4.64
N GLU A 373 16.55 20.12 -4.07
CA GLU A 373 16.92 21.53 -4.00
C GLU A 373 16.97 22.16 -5.42
N ARG A 374 17.47 21.38 -6.38
CA ARG A 374 17.64 21.79 -7.77
C ARG A 374 16.34 21.79 -8.57
N ASP A 375 15.46 20.81 -8.36
CA ASP A 375 14.23 20.62 -9.16
C ASP A 375 12.95 21.14 -8.49
N GLY A 376 12.99 21.38 -7.19
CA GLY A 376 11.79 21.49 -6.36
C GLY A 376 11.00 20.19 -6.29
N LEU A 377 9.78 20.24 -5.74
CA LEU A 377 8.85 19.12 -5.80
C LEU A 377 8.10 19.17 -7.14
N SER A 378 8.43 18.28 -8.06
CA SER A 378 7.84 18.25 -9.41
C SER A 378 6.79 17.15 -9.57
N ASN A 379 6.76 16.17 -8.68
CA ASN A 379 5.78 15.08 -8.69
C ASN A 379 5.58 14.52 -7.27
N HIS A 380 4.74 13.48 -7.14
CA HIS A 380 4.72 12.66 -5.94
C HIS A 380 6.14 12.12 -5.68
N ILE A 381 6.54 12.06 -4.42
CA ILE A 381 7.93 11.80 -4.05
C ILE A 381 8.44 10.46 -4.59
N ASP A 382 7.59 9.43 -4.59
CA ASP A 382 7.90 8.10 -5.11
C ASP A 382 8.16 8.11 -6.63
N TRP A 383 7.35 8.85 -7.38
CA TRP A 383 7.57 9.07 -8.81
C TRP A 383 8.81 9.92 -9.08
N GLN A 384 9.07 10.93 -8.26
CA GLN A 384 10.21 11.81 -8.44
C GLN A 384 11.54 11.07 -8.15
N THR A 385 11.61 10.29 -7.07
CA THR A 385 12.78 9.43 -6.78
C THR A 385 12.97 8.38 -7.87
N PHE A 386 11.87 7.83 -8.38
CA PHE A 386 11.92 6.92 -9.52
C PHE A 386 12.52 7.59 -10.77
N LEU A 387 12.07 8.81 -11.13
CA LEU A 387 12.57 9.55 -12.28
C LEU A 387 14.07 9.91 -12.16
N TYR A 388 14.57 10.13 -10.96
CA TYR A 388 16.01 10.33 -10.71
C TYR A 388 16.86 9.08 -10.88
N SER A 389 16.22 7.92 -10.97
CA SER A 389 16.87 6.62 -10.92
C SER A 389 16.86 5.87 -12.24
N ILE A 390 16.02 6.29 -13.19
CA ILE A 390 15.87 5.59 -14.47
C ILE A 390 16.85 6.11 -15.52
N THR A 391 17.52 5.18 -16.21
CA THR A 391 18.47 5.48 -17.28
C THR A 391 17.80 5.56 -18.66
N ASP A 392 16.77 4.75 -18.90
CA ASP A 392 16.04 4.71 -20.18
C ASP A 392 14.58 5.20 -20.06
N LEU A 393 14.38 6.50 -20.26
CA LEU A 393 13.05 7.12 -20.31
C LEU A 393 12.19 6.66 -21.51
N ASN A 394 12.78 5.97 -22.50
CA ASN A 394 12.04 5.44 -23.65
C ASN A 394 11.66 3.96 -23.45
N HIS A 395 11.99 3.37 -22.31
CA HIS A 395 11.68 1.98 -22.03
C HIS A 395 10.17 1.73 -22.24
N PRO A 396 9.74 0.64 -22.93
CA PRO A 396 8.35 0.52 -23.38
C PRO A 396 7.31 0.56 -22.25
N ALA A 397 7.73 0.20 -21.03
CA ALA A 397 6.89 0.27 -19.85
C ALA A 397 6.50 1.72 -19.48
N PHE A 398 7.25 2.74 -19.93
CA PHE A 398 6.91 4.16 -19.76
C PHE A 398 6.01 4.74 -20.82
N GLN A 399 5.68 4.02 -21.88
CA GLN A 399 4.82 4.60 -22.92
C GLN A 399 3.46 5.05 -22.34
N SER A 400 2.92 4.30 -21.39
CA SER A 400 1.71 4.67 -20.64
C SER A 400 1.93 5.78 -19.61
N LYS A 401 3.19 6.14 -19.34
CA LYS A 401 3.65 7.12 -18.35
C LYS A 401 4.37 8.33 -18.97
N ALA A 402 4.18 8.53 -20.28
CA ALA A 402 4.79 9.65 -21.00
C ALA A 402 4.31 11.02 -20.46
N MET A 403 3.11 11.08 -19.89
CA MET A 403 2.57 12.31 -19.29
C MET A 403 3.35 12.73 -18.05
N GLU A 404 3.78 11.79 -17.21
CA GLU A 404 4.56 12.04 -16.00
C GLU A 404 5.96 12.59 -16.36
N VAL A 405 6.61 12.00 -17.36
CA VAL A 405 7.90 12.51 -17.89
C VAL A 405 7.73 13.89 -18.54
N ALA A 406 6.66 14.10 -19.29
CA ALA A 406 6.35 15.39 -19.89
C ALA A 406 6.06 16.47 -18.83
N SER A 407 5.34 16.10 -17.76
CA SER A 407 5.05 16.98 -16.63
C SER A 407 6.34 17.40 -15.92
N TYR A 408 7.23 16.43 -15.63
CA TYR A 408 8.55 16.71 -15.08
C TYR A 408 9.34 17.69 -15.94
N LYS A 409 9.42 17.45 -17.26
CA LYS A 409 10.14 18.33 -18.21
C LYS A 409 9.54 19.74 -18.25
N LYS A 410 8.22 19.85 -18.19
CA LYS A 410 7.50 21.12 -18.17
C LYS A 410 7.83 21.92 -16.90
N ILE A 411 7.89 21.26 -15.75
CA ILE A 411 8.12 21.89 -14.44
C ILE A 411 9.58 22.28 -14.27
N THR A 412 10.50 21.36 -14.53
CA THR A 412 11.93 21.55 -14.26
C THR A 412 12.69 22.19 -15.42
N GLY A 413 12.07 22.29 -16.60
CA GLY A 413 12.71 22.79 -17.83
C GLY A 413 13.74 21.84 -18.43
N ARG A 414 13.87 20.61 -17.94
CA ARG A 414 14.89 19.65 -18.37
C ARG A 414 14.42 18.20 -18.31
N ALA A 415 15.12 17.32 -19.01
CA ALA A 415 14.88 15.89 -18.91
C ALA A 415 15.35 15.37 -17.53
N PRO A 416 14.65 14.38 -16.95
CA PRO A 416 15.18 13.62 -15.83
C PRO A 416 16.56 13.07 -16.18
N GLN A 417 17.50 13.20 -15.25
CA GLN A 417 18.84 12.64 -15.37
C GLN A 417 18.99 11.54 -14.33
N CYS A 418 19.55 10.40 -14.74
CA CYS A 418 19.85 9.29 -13.85
C CYS A 418 21.07 9.65 -12.99
N GLU A 419 20.80 10.21 -11.81
CA GLU A 419 21.82 10.64 -10.85
C GLU A 419 21.77 9.86 -9.54
N LEU A 420 20.70 9.07 -9.34
CA LEU A 420 20.51 8.20 -8.20
C LEU A 420 20.66 6.74 -8.64
N ASN A 421 21.67 6.03 -8.11
CA ASN A 421 21.83 4.61 -8.40
C ASN A 421 20.84 3.81 -7.54
N SER A 422 19.65 3.56 -8.08
CA SER A 422 18.61 2.85 -7.34
C SER A 422 18.40 1.43 -7.83
N GLY A 423 17.90 0.59 -6.95
CA GLY A 423 17.50 -0.77 -7.29
C GLY A 423 16.26 -1.22 -6.55
N ILE A 424 15.81 -2.41 -6.89
CA ILE A 424 14.67 -3.09 -6.29
C ILE A 424 15.14 -4.46 -5.82
N ILE A 425 14.80 -4.82 -4.59
CA ILE A 425 15.10 -6.18 -4.13
C ILE A 425 14.10 -7.17 -4.75
N ASN A 426 14.61 -8.31 -5.22
CA ASN A 426 13.79 -9.35 -5.86
C ASN A 426 12.89 -10.15 -4.89
N PHE A 427 12.84 -9.77 -3.61
CA PHE A 427 11.83 -10.17 -2.63
C PHE A 427 11.44 -8.92 -1.82
N PRO A 428 10.15 -8.64 -1.60
CA PRO A 428 9.76 -7.52 -0.77
C PRO A 428 10.01 -7.86 0.69
N MET A 429 10.25 -6.83 1.46
CA MET A 429 10.28 -6.84 2.90
C MET A 429 9.02 -6.17 3.46
N ILE A 430 8.41 -5.24 2.72
CA ILE A 430 7.29 -4.41 3.19
C ILE A 430 6.03 -4.58 2.32
N ALA A 431 4.85 -4.68 2.94
CA ALA A 431 3.54 -4.56 2.30
C ALA A 431 2.93 -3.18 2.61
N HIS A 432 2.11 -2.66 1.69
CA HIS A 432 1.26 -1.50 1.97
C HIS A 432 -0.06 -1.99 2.55
N ILE A 433 -0.52 -1.40 3.66
CA ILE A 433 -1.92 -1.49 4.06
C ILE A 433 -2.63 -0.19 3.76
N ASP A 434 -3.72 -0.27 3.01
CA ASP A 434 -4.74 0.75 3.08
C ASP A 434 -5.57 0.56 4.36
N PHE A 435 -5.44 1.50 5.30
CA PHE A 435 -6.22 1.52 6.54
C PHE A 435 -7.63 2.09 6.32
N SER A 436 -8.10 2.25 5.08
CA SER A 436 -9.39 2.86 4.69
C SER A 436 -9.54 4.34 5.05
N HIS A 437 -8.57 4.87 5.80
CA HIS A 437 -8.36 6.28 6.11
C HIS A 437 -6.98 6.68 5.58
N SER A 438 -6.81 6.60 4.26
CA SER A 438 -5.65 7.20 3.60
C SER A 438 -5.48 8.62 4.13
N THR A 439 -4.41 8.86 4.89
CA THR A 439 -4.05 10.18 5.41
C THR A 439 -3.45 11.10 4.34
N ARG A 440 -3.42 10.64 3.08
CA ARG A 440 -2.90 11.36 1.90
C ARG A 440 -3.92 12.30 1.27
#